data_AF-D3AUU1-F1
#
_entry.id   AF-D3AUU1-F1
#
_cell.length_a   1.000
_cell.length_b   1.000
_cell.length_c   1.000
_cell.angle_alpha   90.00
_cell.angle_beta   90.00
_cell.angle_gamma   90.00
#
_symmetry.space_group_name_H-M   'P 1'
#
loop_
_entity.id
_entity.type
_entity.pdbx_description
1 polymer ?
#
loop_
_entity_poly.entity_id
_entity_poly.type
_entity_poly.pdbx_seq_one_letter_code
_entity_poly.pdbx_strand_id
1 'polypeptide(L)'
;MEIERKFLITNPLFNYDTYPFHTIEQGYLCTEPVVRVRREDDTCYLTYKSKGLLSREEYNLPLTKESYDHLISKADGNIISKKRYFIPIEGTELTIEFDVFEGKFEGLMLAEVE
;
A
#
# COMPACT_ATOMS: atom_id res chain seq x y z
N MET A 1 16.76 11.24 -0.62
CA MET A 1 16.56 10.56 0.67
C MET A 1 15.21 11.03 1.17
N GLU A 2 14.18 10.21 1.02
CA GLU A 2 12.84 10.47 1.52
C GLU A 2 12.77 10.03 3.00
N ILE A 3 12.00 10.74 3.83
CA ILE A 3 11.83 10.46 5.26
C ILE A 3 10.36 10.14 5.51
N GLU A 4 10.01 8.86 5.53
CA GLU A 4 8.66 8.41 5.88
C GLU A 4 8.52 8.16 7.40
N ARG A 5 7.36 8.47 7.97
CA ARG A 5 6.97 8.05 9.34
C ARG A 5 5.60 7.40 9.34
N LYS A 6 5.49 6.20 9.91
CA LYS A 6 4.24 5.44 10.05
C LYS A 6 3.75 5.43 11.50
N PHE A 7 2.45 5.59 11.69
CA PHE A 7 1.77 5.65 12.99
C PHE A 7 0.60 4.66 13.03
N LEU A 8 0.45 3.96 14.15
CA LEU A 8 -0.75 3.17 14.44
C LEU A 8 -1.87 4.09 14.91
N ILE A 9 -3.03 4.00 14.27
CA ILE A 9 -4.18 4.85 14.56
C ILE A 9 -5.26 4.00 15.23
N THR A 10 -5.67 4.40 16.43
CA THR A 10 -6.69 3.68 17.23
C THR A 10 -8.10 4.23 17.02
N ASN A 11 -8.22 5.49 16.61
CA ASN A 11 -9.48 6.16 16.32
C ASN A 11 -9.42 6.80 14.92
N PRO A 12 -10.46 6.68 14.09
CA PRO A 12 -10.46 7.28 12.76
C PRO A 12 -10.24 8.79 12.82
N LEU A 13 -9.52 9.33 11.84
CA LEU A 13 -9.35 10.78 11.69
C LEU A 13 -10.70 11.42 11.35
N PHE A 14 -10.92 12.67 11.73
CA PHE A 14 -12.21 13.32 11.49
C PHE A 14 -12.46 13.54 9.99
N ASN A 15 -13.63 13.16 9.47
CA ASN A 15 -14.06 13.31 8.07
C ASN A 15 -13.08 12.78 7.00
N TYR A 16 -12.24 11.80 7.35
CA TYR A 16 -11.26 11.24 6.42
C TYR A 16 -11.88 10.67 5.14
N ASP A 17 -13.11 10.18 5.24
CA ASP A 17 -13.90 9.56 4.17
C ASP A 17 -14.38 10.56 3.10
N THR A 18 -14.22 11.87 3.35
CA THR A 18 -14.50 12.94 2.38
C THR A 18 -13.33 13.21 1.43
N TYR A 19 -12.14 12.70 1.75
CA TYR A 19 -10.93 12.90 0.95
C TYR A 19 -10.83 11.88 -0.19
N PRO A 20 -10.10 12.21 -1.27
CA PRO A 20 -9.82 11.25 -2.33
C PRO A 20 -9.07 10.05 -1.77
N PHE A 21 -9.33 8.88 -2.35
CA PHE A 21 -8.68 7.64 -1.96
C PHE A 21 -8.40 6.74 -3.16
N HIS A 22 -7.43 5.84 -2.97
CA HIS A 22 -7.19 4.69 -3.84
C HIS A 22 -7.58 3.40 -3.14
N THR A 23 -8.17 2.46 -3.89
CA THR A 23 -8.40 1.09 -3.43
C THR A 23 -7.18 0.26 -3.77
N ILE A 24 -6.54 -0.32 -2.76
CA ILE A 24 -5.29 -1.05 -2.93
C ILE A 24 -5.48 -2.49 -2.46
N GLU A 25 -5.08 -3.43 -3.30
CA GLU A 25 -5.05 -4.86 -3.00
C GLU A 25 -3.69 -5.44 -3.38
N GLN A 26 -3.01 -6.10 -2.45
CA GLN A 26 -1.68 -6.63 -2.69
C GLN A 26 -1.45 -7.98 -2.02
N GLY A 27 -0.51 -8.75 -2.58
CA GLY A 27 -0.04 -10.00 -2.00
C GLY A 27 1.46 -10.17 -2.26
N TYR A 28 2.16 -10.76 -1.29
CA TYR A 28 3.57 -11.09 -1.43
C TYR A 28 3.72 -12.46 -2.08
N LEU A 29 4.52 -12.56 -3.13
CA LEU A 29 4.91 -13.84 -3.75
C LEU A 29 6.25 -14.34 -3.20
N CYS A 30 7.00 -13.45 -2.54
CA CYS A 30 8.21 -13.74 -1.82
C CYS A 30 8.49 -12.57 -0.86
N THR A 31 8.95 -12.85 0.35
CA THR A 31 9.31 -11.80 1.32
C THR A 31 10.81 -11.51 1.35
N GLU A 32 11.65 -12.42 0.87
CA GLU A 32 13.09 -12.23 0.81
C GLU A 32 13.74 -12.96 -0.39
N PRO A 33 14.05 -12.26 -1.50
CA PRO A 33 13.79 -10.83 -1.74
C PRO A 33 12.30 -10.51 -1.80
N VAL A 34 11.93 -9.24 -1.59
CA VAL A 34 10.52 -8.83 -1.66
C VAL A 34 10.07 -8.87 -3.12
N VAL A 35 9.09 -9.72 -3.41
CA VAL A 35 8.32 -9.73 -4.65
C VAL A 35 6.85 -9.68 -4.26
N ARG A 36 6.12 -8.68 -4.74
CA ARG A 36 4.68 -8.54 -4.50
C ARG A 36 3.96 -8.21 -5.79
N VAL A 37 2.70 -8.61 -5.87
CA VAL A 37 1.77 -8.07 -6.86
C VAL A 37 0.82 -7.12 -6.16
N ARG A 38 0.50 -6.02 -6.82
CA ARG A 38 -0.40 -5.00 -6.31
C ARG A 38 -1.34 -4.55 -7.42
N ARG A 39 -2.59 -4.34 -7.04
CA ARG A 39 -3.59 -3.62 -7.80
C ARG A 39 -3.93 -2.35 -7.03
N GLU A 40 -3.94 -1.25 -7.74
CA GLU A 40 -4.28 0.09 -7.26
C GLU A 40 -5.33 0.63 -8.23
N ASP A 41 -6.57 0.67 -7.75
CA ASP A 41 -7.78 0.84 -8.56
C ASP A 41 -7.80 -0.16 -9.74
N ASP A 42 -7.61 0.35 -10.96
CA ASP A 42 -7.61 -0.42 -12.21
C ASP A 42 -6.19 -0.76 -12.70
N THR A 43 -5.15 -0.26 -12.02
CA THR A 43 -3.75 -0.47 -12.42
C THR A 43 -3.14 -1.63 -11.66
N CYS A 44 -2.56 -2.59 -12.37
CA CYS A 44 -1.89 -3.74 -11.78
C CYS A 44 -0.40 -3.71 -12.06
N TYR A 45 0.42 -4.08 -11.07
CA TYR A 45 1.87 -4.16 -11.23
C TYR A 45 2.50 -5.21 -10.31
N LEU A 46 3.63 -5.75 -10.76
CA LEU A 46 4.55 -6.56 -9.96
C LEU A 46 5.66 -5.65 -9.46
N THR A 47 5.83 -5.59 -8.15
CA THR A 47 6.96 -4.91 -7.51
C THR A 47 7.98 -5.93 -7.07
N TYR A 48 9.26 -5.68 -7.36
CA TYR A 48 10.35 -6.41 -6.71
C TYR A 48 11.39 -5.45 -6.15
N LYS A 49 12.05 -5.86 -5.06
CA LYS A 49 13.11 -5.09 -4.40
C LYS A 49 14.41 -5.88 -4.36
N SER A 50 15.53 -5.26 -4.73
CA SER A 50 16.85 -5.88 -4.63
C SER A 50 17.29 -6.05 -3.15
N LYS A 51 18.15 -7.05 -2.88
CA LYS A 51 18.78 -7.22 -1.56
C LYS A 51 19.81 -6.11 -1.33
N GLY A 52 19.68 -5.36 -0.24
CA GLY A 52 20.62 -4.30 0.13
C GLY A 52 20.26 -3.62 1.46
N LEU A 53 21.27 -3.04 2.12
CA LEU A 53 21.15 -2.36 3.41
C LEU A 53 20.90 -0.84 3.31
N LEU A 54 21.49 -0.15 2.32
CA LEU A 54 21.53 1.32 2.27
C LEU A 54 20.66 1.94 1.16
N SER A 55 20.47 1.25 0.05
CA SER A 55 19.52 1.63 -1.01
C SER A 55 18.98 0.35 -1.64
N ARG A 56 17.67 0.17 -1.58
CA ARG A 56 16.99 -0.93 -2.29
C ARG A 56 16.39 -0.34 -3.54
N GLU A 57 16.79 -0.86 -4.69
CA GLU A 57 16.10 -0.52 -5.93
C GLU A 57 14.73 -1.19 -5.91
N GLU A 58 13.69 -0.39 -6.08
CA GLU A 58 12.31 -0.84 -6.25
C GLU A 58 11.93 -0.65 -7.71
N TYR A 59 11.44 -1.70 -8.34
CA TYR A 59 10.95 -1.66 -9.72
C TYR A 59 9.51 -2.12 -9.76
N ASN A 60 8.67 -1.36 -10.45
CA ASN A 60 7.28 -1.71 -10.74
C ASN A 60 7.16 -2.09 -12.22
N LEU A 61 6.78 -3.35 -12.47
CA LEU A 61 6.51 -3.87 -13.81
C LEU A 61 5.00 -3.92 -14.02
N PRO A 62 4.47 -3.33 -15.11
CA PRO A 62 3.04 -3.36 -15.38
C PRO A 62 2.55 -4.81 -15.57
N LEU A 63 1.34 -5.09 -15.08
CA LEU A 63 0.63 -6.34 -15.27
C LEU A 63 -0.72 -6.10 -15.93
N THR A 64 -1.19 -7.08 -16.70
CA THR A 64 -2.60 -7.16 -17.06
C THR A 64 -3.42 -7.57 -15.84
N LYS A 65 -4.70 -7.20 -15.79
CA LYS A 65 -5.64 -7.66 -14.76
C LYS A 65 -5.65 -9.20 -14.64
N GLU A 66 -5.67 -9.91 -15.76
CA GLU A 66 -5.63 -11.38 -15.80
C GLU A 66 -4.35 -11.94 -15.16
N SER A 67 -3.19 -11.34 -15.46
CA SER A 67 -1.92 -11.76 -14.86
C SER A 67 -1.91 -11.51 -13.36
N TYR A 68 -2.45 -10.38 -12.91
CA TYR A 68 -2.62 -10.07 -11.49
C TYR A 68 -3.53 -11.09 -10.80
N ASP A 69 -4.73 -11.34 -11.32
CA ASP A 69 -5.70 -12.28 -10.76
C ASP A 69 -5.09 -13.70 -10.63
N HIS A 70 -4.31 -14.12 -11.63
CA HIS A 70 -3.61 -15.40 -11.59
C HIS A 70 -2.47 -15.43 -10.55
N LEU A 71 -1.71 -14.34 -10.38
CA LEU A 71 -0.59 -14.27 -9.44
C LEU A 71 -1.04 -14.07 -7.99
N ILE A 72 -2.04 -13.21 -7.73
CA ILE A 72 -2.51 -12.92 -6.38
C ILE A 72 -3.07 -14.18 -5.69
N SER A 73 -3.64 -15.12 -6.45
CA SER A 73 -4.06 -16.43 -5.95
C SER A 73 -2.92 -17.31 -5.39
N LYS A 74 -1.67 -16.96 -5.67
CA LYS A 74 -0.45 -17.64 -5.23
C LYS A 74 0.32 -16.82 -4.20
N ALA A 75 -0.30 -15.80 -3.62
CA ALA A 75 0.32 -15.01 -2.57
C ALA A 75 0.68 -15.89 -1.36
N ASP A 76 1.91 -15.74 -0.89
CA ASP A 76 2.35 -16.25 0.39
C ASP A 76 1.68 -15.44 1.51
N GLY A 77 0.92 -16.13 2.35
CA GLY A 77 0.24 -15.52 3.49
C GLY A 77 -1.08 -14.84 3.12
N ASN A 78 -1.28 -13.62 3.60
CA ASN A 78 -2.57 -12.93 3.51
C ASN A 78 -2.56 -11.88 2.41
N ILE A 79 -3.62 -11.84 1.62
CA ILE A 79 -3.92 -10.70 0.75
C ILE A 79 -4.25 -9.50 1.66
N ILE A 80 -3.61 -8.37 1.37
CA ILE A 80 -3.79 -7.11 2.07
C ILE A 80 -4.67 -6.23 1.19
N SER A 81 -5.85 -5.88 1.68
CA SER A 81 -6.77 -4.97 1.02
C SER A 81 -6.99 -3.76 1.92
N LYS A 82 -7.01 -2.56 1.34
CA LYS A 82 -7.20 -1.29 2.06
C LYS A 82 -7.72 -0.19 1.15
N LYS A 83 -8.31 0.83 1.76
CA LYS A 83 -8.48 2.16 1.15
C LYS A 83 -7.43 3.10 1.71
N ARG A 84 -6.71 3.79 0.82
CA ARG A 84 -5.73 4.81 1.19
C ARG A 84 -6.29 6.19 0.89
N TYR A 85 -6.60 6.95 1.92
CA TYR A 85 -7.09 8.32 1.82
C TYR A 85 -5.91 9.31 1.85
N PHE A 86 -6.02 10.40 1.09
CA PHE A 86 -4.99 11.43 1.01
C PHE A 86 -5.46 12.70 1.71
N ILE A 87 -4.93 12.95 2.90
CA ILE A 87 -5.36 14.06 3.76
C ILE A 87 -4.24 15.12 3.82
N PRO A 88 -4.40 16.29 3.20
CA PRO A 88 -3.40 17.35 3.24
C PRO A 88 -3.27 17.91 4.67
N ILE A 89 -2.05 18.24 5.08
CA ILE A 89 -1.79 18.92 6.35
C ILE A 89 -1.81 20.44 6.09
N GLU A 90 -2.79 21.14 6.66
CA GLU A 90 -2.94 22.59 6.50
C GLU A 90 -1.65 23.35 6.84
N GLY A 91 -1.25 24.24 5.92
CA GLY A 91 -0.04 25.06 6.08
C GLY A 91 1.28 24.35 5.75
N THR A 92 1.22 23.13 5.18
CA THR A 92 2.40 22.40 4.70
C THR A 92 2.15 21.77 3.32
N GLU A 93 3.21 21.32 2.66
CA GLU A 93 3.12 20.53 1.41
C GLU A 93 2.95 19.02 1.67
N LEU A 94 2.89 18.60 2.95
CA LEU A 94 2.85 17.20 3.34
C LEU A 94 1.43 16.65 3.22
N THR A 95 1.34 15.37 2.84
CA THR A 95 0.07 14.63 2.77
C THR A 95 0.14 13.43 3.70
N ILE A 96 -0.92 13.21 4.45
CA ILE A 96 -1.11 11.98 5.22
C ILE A 96 -1.73 10.95 4.30
N GLU A 97 -1.03 9.84 4.09
CA GLU A 97 -1.61 8.63 3.53
C GLU A 97 -2.27 7.84 4.67
N PHE A 98 -3.59 7.94 4.79
CA PHE A 98 -4.36 7.25 5.81
C PHE A 98 -4.93 5.93 5.26
N ASP A 99 -4.35 4.82 5.71
CA ASP A 99 -4.69 3.46 5.32
C ASP A 99 -5.76 2.89 6.25
N VAL A 100 -6.95 2.59 5.71
CA VAL A 100 -8.01 1.83 6.37
C VAL A 100 -8.06 0.43 5.77
N PHE A 101 -7.67 -0.56 6.55
CA PHE A 101 -7.56 -1.94 6.08
C PHE A 101 -8.92 -2.64 6.09
N GLU A 102 -9.10 -3.53 5.12
CA GLU A 102 -10.32 -4.31 4.88
C GLU A 102 -10.03 -5.81 4.93
N GLY A 103 -11.09 -6.62 4.96
CA GLY A 103 -11.00 -8.08 4.94
C GLY A 103 -10.27 -8.63 6.16
N LYS A 104 -9.18 -9.37 5.94
CA LYS A 104 -8.46 -10.03 7.05
C LYS A 104 -7.86 -9.06 8.07
N PHE A 105 -7.60 -7.82 7.66
CA PHE A 105 -7.01 -6.79 8.51
C PHE A 105 -8.03 -5.69 8.86
N GLU A 106 -9.32 -5.97 8.71
CA GLU A 106 -10.39 -5.04 9.08
C GLU A 106 -10.22 -4.51 10.51
N GLY A 107 -10.36 -3.19 10.67
CA GLY A 107 -10.16 -2.48 11.93
C GLY A 107 -8.72 -1.99 12.17
N LEU A 108 -7.73 -2.44 11.40
CA LEU A 108 -6.40 -1.84 11.40
C LEU A 108 -6.43 -0.52 10.63
N MET A 109 -5.85 0.53 11.23
CA MET A 109 -5.67 1.83 10.58
C MET A 109 -4.23 2.32 10.79
N LEU A 110 -3.60 2.78 9.72
CA LEU A 110 -2.25 3.36 9.76
C LEU A 110 -2.26 4.74 9.11
N ALA A 111 -1.46 5.65 9.64
CA ALA A 111 -1.17 6.92 8.98
C ALA A 111 0.31 6.96 8.62
N GLU A 112 0.60 7.30 7.38
CA GLU A 112 1.95 7.55 6.89
C GLU A 112 2.07 9.02 6.48
N VAL A 113 3.17 9.65 6.87
CA VAL A 113 3.48 11.04 6.52
C VAL A 113 4.79 11.02 5.76
N GLU A 114 4.74 11.55 4.53
CA GLU A 114 5.85 11.76 3.61
C GLU A 114 5.97 13.25 3.23
#